data_AF-A0A7Z9LRA9-F1
#
_entry.id   AF-A0A7Z9LRA9-F1
#
_cell.length_a   1.000
_cell.length_b   1.000
_cell.length_c   1.000
_cell.angle_alpha   90.00
_cell.angle_beta   90.00
_cell.angle_gamma   90.00
#
_symmetry.space_group_name_H-M   'P 1'
#
loop_
_entity.id
_entity.type
_entity.pdbx_description
1 polymer ?
#
loop_
_entity_poly.entity_id
_entity_poly.type
_entity_poly.pdbx_seq_one_letter_code
_entity_poly.pdbx_strand_id
1 'polypeptide(L)' 'MIQGLYTAANGMIAVEDRQAVIANNIANLSTNGFKRQLSVQTLLSRAYWCNAKPS' A
#
# COMPACT_ATOMS: atom_id res chain seq x y z
N MET A 1 -14.64 20.23 -11.38
CA MET A 1 -14.47 20.47 -9.93
C MET A 1 -14.94 19.30 -9.09
N ILE A 2 -16.11 18.69 -9.36
CA ILE A 2 -16.59 17.48 -8.68
C ILE A 2 -15.61 16.29 -8.77
N GLN A 3 -15.06 16.01 -9.97
CA GLN A 3 -14.12 14.91 -10.15
C GLN A 3 -12.82 15.07 -9.36
N GLY A 4 -12.35 16.32 -9.17
CA GLY A 4 -11.16 16.59 -8.37
C GLY A 4 -11.38 16.28 -6.89
N LEU A 5 -12.57 16.59 -6.37
CA LEU A 5 -12.96 16.26 -5.01
C LEU A 5 -13.09 14.74 -4.81
N TYR A 6 -13.71 14.04 -5.76
CA TYR A 6 -13.79 12.57 -5.70
C TYR A 6 -12.40 11.93 -5.77
N THR A 7 -11.52 12.41 -6.65
CA THR A 7 -10.13 11.92 -6.72
C THR A 7 -9.37 12.20 -5.43
N ALA A 8 -9.54 13.37 -4.82
CA ALA A 8 -8.94 13.69 -3.54
C ALA A 8 -9.47 12.80 -2.40
N ALA A 9 -10.79 12.59 -2.34
CA ALA A 9 -11.43 11.70 -1.37
C ALA A 9 -10.93 10.25 -1.53
N ASN A 10 -10.92 9.73 -2.76
CA ASN A 10 -10.38 8.40 -3.06
C ASN A 10 -8.89 8.29 -2.71
N GLY A 11 -8.10 9.35 -2.93
CA GLY A 11 -6.71 9.42 -2.52
C GLY A 11 -6.52 9.35 -1.01
N MET A 12 -7.39 10.00 -0.23
CA MET A 12 -7.36 9.94 1.23
C MET A 12 -7.72 8.55 1.76
N ILE A 13 -8.76 7.93 1.22
CA ILE A 13 -9.15 6.54 1.57
C ILE A 13 -7.97 5.59 1.29
N ALA A 14 -7.34 5.72 0.12
CA ALA A 14 -6.17 4.91 -0.21
C ALA A 14 -4.95 5.15 0.72
N VAL A 15 -4.83 6.33 1.31
CA VAL A 15 -3.78 6.65 2.30
C VAL A 15 -4.12 6.04 3.65
N GLU A 16 -5.37 6.10 4.08
CA GLU A 16 -5.88 5.47 5.30
C GLU A 16 -5.64 3.95 5.28
N ASP A 17 -6.01 3.29 4.19
CA ASP A 17 -5.78 1.84 4.01
C ASP A 17 -4.29 1.48 4.12
N ARG A 18 -3.40 2.29 3.53
CA ARG A 18 -1.95 2.07 3.64
C ARG A 18 -1.47 2.23 5.08
N GLN A 19 -1.99 3.23 5.80
CA GLN A 19 -1.65 3.46 7.20
C GLN A 19 -2.13 2.31 8.09
N ALA A 20 -3.33 1.77 7.85
CA ALA A 20 -3.84 0.60 8.56
C ALA A 20 -2.94 -0.64 8.38
N VAL A 21 -2.48 -0.90 7.16
CA VAL A 21 -1.52 -2.00 6.88
C VAL A 21 -0.19 -1.78 7.60
N ILE A 22 0.34 -0.55 7.61
CA ILE A 22 1.57 -0.22 8.33
C ILE A 22 1.38 -0.41 9.84
N ALA A 23 0.27 0.07 10.41
CA ALA A 23 -0.05 -0.08 11.82
C ALA A 23 -0.14 -1.55 12.23
N ASN A 24 -0.83 -2.39 11.44
CA ASN A 24 -0.92 -3.83 11.69
C ASN A 24 0.45 -4.52 11.65
N ASN A 25 1.32 -4.10 10.72
CA ASN A 25 2.68 -4.64 10.64
C ASN A 25 3.54 -4.25 11.84
N ILE A 26 3.39 -3.03 12.35
CA ILE A 26 4.13 -2.56 13.53
C ILE A 26 3.61 -3.26 14.78
N ALA A 27 2.28 -3.36 14.93
CA ALA A 27 1.65 -4.02 16.07
C ALA A 27 2.06 -5.50 16.19
N ASN A 28 2.23 -6.19 15.07
CA ASN A 28 2.62 -7.59 15.03
C ASN A 28 4.13 -7.82 14.81
N LEU A 29 4.96 -6.77 14.88
CA LEU A 29 6.39 -6.87 14.63
C LEU A 29 7.11 -7.84 15.59
N SER A 30 6.64 -7.92 16.84
CA SER A 30 7.22 -8.77 17.88
C SER A 30 6.61 -10.16 17.96
N THR A 31 5.63 -10.47 17.10
CA THR A 31 4.99 -11.79 17.06
C THR A 31 5.86 -12.76 16.27
N ASN A 32 6.35 -13.82 16.92
CA ASN A 32 7.18 -14.84 16.27
C ASN A 32 6.42 -15.49 15.09
N GLY A 33 7.05 -15.50 13.91
CA GLY A 33 6.48 -16.10 12.69
C GLY A 33 5.55 -15.20 11.88
N PHE A 34 5.36 -13.92 12.27
CA PHE A 34 4.53 -12.98 11.52
C PHE A 34 5.12 -12.62 10.14
N LYS A 35 4.29 -12.68 9.09
CA LYS A 35 4.65 -12.25 7.73
C LYS A 35 4.15 -10.84 7.49
N ARG A 36 5.06 -9.92 7.15
CA ARG A 36 4.72 -8.52 6.87
C ARG A 36 3.79 -8.42 5.66
N GLN A 37 2.68 -7.72 5.84
CA GLN A 37 1.73 -7.41 4.79
C GLN A 37 2.21 -6.21 3.97
N LEU A 38 2.12 -6.31 2.65
CA LEU A 38 2.42 -5.22 1.73
C LEU A 38 1.12 -4.62 1.19
N SER A 39 1.07 -3.29 1.09
CA SER A 39 -0.05 -2.63 0.43
C SER A 39 -0.08 -2.95 -1.07
N VAL A 40 -1.28 -3.05 -1.65
CA VAL A 40 -1.46 -3.35 -3.09
C VAL A 40 -0.73 -2.33 -3.96
N GLN A 41 -0.69 -1.05 -3.57
CA GLN A 41 0.06 -0.01 -4.29
C GLN A 41 1.56 -0.33 -4.37
N THR A 42 2.16 -0.78 -3.26
CA THR A 42 3.57 -1.15 -3.19
C THR A 42 3.85 -2.40 -4.03
N LEU A 43 2.95 -3.40 -3.98
CA LEU A 43 3.07 -4.62 -4.77
C LEU A 43 3.01 -4.35 -6.26
N LEU A 44 2.05 -3.53 -6.69
CA LEU A 44 1.91 -3.11 -8.07
C LEU A 44 3.18 -2.41 -8.55
N SER A 45 3.65 -1.38 -7.83
CA SER A 45 4.90 -0.69 -8.21
C SER A 45 6.10 -1.63 -8.29
N ARG A 46 6.27 -2.53 -7.31
CA ARG A 46 7.34 -3.54 -7.30
C ARG A 46 7.25 -4.49 -8.50
N ALA A 47 6.05 -4.93 -8.85
CA ALA A 47 5.80 -5.80 -10.00
C ALA A 47 6.04 -5.08 -11.32
N TYR A 48 5.62 -3.81 -11.45
CA TYR A 48 5.90 -2.98 -12.62
C TYR A 48 7.41 -2.83 -12.85
N TRP A 49 8.19 -2.52 -11.81
CA TRP A 49 9.65 -2.43 -11.93
C TRP A 49 10.33 -3.75 -12.26
N CYS A 50 9.78 -4.88 -11.83
CA CYS A 50 10.33 -6.20 -12.14
C CYS A 50 10.05 -6.61 -13.59
N ASN A 51 8.91 -6.20 -14.16
CA ASN A 51 8.55 -6.47 -15.55
C ASN A 51 9.14 -5.43 -16.55
N ALA A 52 9.60 -4.27 -16.06
CA ALA A 52 10.14 -3.20 -16.89
C ALA A 52 11.67 -3.24 -17.09
N LYS A 53 12.39 -4.19 -16.49
CA LYS A 53 13.82 -4.39 -16.78
C LYS A 53 13.98 -5.24 -18.04
N PRO A 54 14.68 -4.77 -19.09
CA PRO A 54 15.20 -5.69 -20.10
C PRO A 54 16.20 -6.62 -19.40
N SER A 55 16.13 -7.91 -19.73
CA SER A 55 17.01 -8.98 -19.24
C SER A 55 18.48 -8.63 -19.38
#